data_AF-A0A7W0S8L5-F1
#
_entry.id   AF-A0A7W0S8L5-F1
#
_cell.length_a   1.000
_cell.length_b   1.000
_cell.length_c   1.000
_cell.angle_alpha   90.00
_cell.angle_beta   90.00
_cell.angle_gamma   90.00
#
_symmetry.space_group_name_H-M   'P 1'
#
loop_
_entity.id
_entity.type
_entity.pdbx_description
1 polymer ?
#
loop_
_entity_poly.entity_id
_entity_poly.type
_entity_poly.pdbx_seq_one_letter_code
_entity_poly.pdbx_strand_id
1 'polypeptide(L)'
;MSPLETVSVRPDPAEALVALAAAGRAIASGAELQDALGVVLQAAALATGAELVVVWLRDRDGLAARAVWATSAALAAEVEGLRVADGSDDTRSLLRGRVGDDATTVSLPLEAGGEERGVLELLCNGAMRDTRANNELLLAAD
;
A
#
# COMPACT_ATOMS: atom_id res chain seq x y z
N MET A 1 39.17 -4.24 7.05
CA MET A 1 37.89 -4.02 6.37
C MET A 1 36.80 -4.65 7.22
N SER A 2 36.12 -3.85 8.04
CA SER A 2 34.97 -4.32 8.82
C SER A 2 33.73 -4.35 7.91
N PRO A 3 32.87 -5.38 7.99
CA PRO A 3 31.63 -5.42 7.22
C PRO A 3 30.70 -4.30 7.71
N LEU A 4 30.09 -3.59 6.77
CA LEU A 4 29.06 -2.59 7.06
C LEU A 4 27.88 -3.32 7.72
N GLU A 5 27.67 -3.02 8.99
CA GLU A 5 26.50 -3.44 9.75
C GLU A 5 25.28 -2.86 9.06
N THR A 6 24.48 -3.70 8.40
CA THR A 6 23.18 -3.32 7.85
C THR A 6 22.28 -3.01 9.04
N VAL A 7 22.20 -1.73 9.40
CA VAL A 7 21.23 -1.21 10.37
C VAL A 7 19.85 -1.56 9.84
N SER A 8 19.24 -2.59 10.41
CA SER A 8 17.83 -2.90 10.22
C SER A 8 17.05 -1.84 10.97
N VAL A 9 16.74 -0.74 10.28
CA VAL A 9 15.76 0.23 10.77
C VAL A 9 14.44 -0.52 10.80
N ARG A 10 13.96 -0.88 11.99
CA ARG A 10 12.58 -1.34 12.16
C ARG A 10 11.73 -0.08 12.22
N PRO A 11 10.85 0.20 11.24
CA PRO A 11 9.93 1.33 11.35
C PRO A 11 9.11 1.29 12.65
N ASP A 12 8.89 2.44 13.30
CA ASP A 12 8.23 2.51 14.61
C ASP A 12 6.70 2.35 14.46
N PRO A 13 6.04 1.39 15.13
CA PRO A 13 4.58 1.28 15.14
C PRO A 13 3.87 2.58 15.54
N ALA A 14 4.49 3.41 16.39
CA ALA A 14 3.94 4.72 16.76
C ALA A 14 3.87 5.67 15.55
N GLU A 15 4.89 5.68 14.69
CA GLU A 15 4.90 6.50 13.46
C GLU A 15 3.79 6.07 12.50
N ALA A 16 3.57 4.76 12.33
CA ALA A 16 2.51 4.24 11.49
C ALA A 16 1.12 4.64 12.01
N LEU A 17 0.89 4.60 13.33
CA LEU A 17 -0.36 5.04 13.94
C LEU A 17 -0.57 6.55 13.83
N VAL A 18 0.49 7.35 13.98
CA VAL A 18 0.44 8.80 13.77
C VAL A 18 0.08 9.13 12.32
N ALA A 19 0.69 8.43 11.35
CA ALA A 19 0.38 8.60 9.93
C ALA A 19 -1.07 8.20 9.61
N LEU A 20 -1.55 7.08 10.17
CA LEU A 20 -2.94 6.65 10.00
C LEU A 20 -3.92 7.66 10.61
N ALA A 21 -3.62 8.19 11.80
CA ALA A 21 -4.43 9.23 12.42
C ALA A 21 -4.45 10.53 11.60
N ALA A 22 -3.34 10.87 10.94
CA ALA A 22 -3.29 11.99 10.01
C ALA A 22 -4.15 11.74 8.76
N ALA A 23 -4.11 10.53 8.19
CA ALA A 23 -4.97 10.13 7.08
C ALA A 23 -6.46 10.24 7.44
N GLY A 24 -6.84 9.71 8.60
CA GLY A 24 -8.22 9.79 9.10
C GLY A 24 -8.70 11.24 9.29
N ARG A 25 -7.83 12.12 9.81
CA ARG A 25 -8.15 13.56 9.93
C ARG A 25 -8.31 14.24 8.57
N ALA A 26 -7.42 13.98 7.61
CA ALA A 26 -7.50 14.55 6.27
C ALA A 26 -8.83 14.19 5.60
N ILE A 27 -9.22 12.92 5.67
CA ILE A 27 -10.51 12.43 5.17
C ILE A 27 -11.67 13.11 5.89
N ALA A 28 -11.65 13.16 7.23
CA ALA A 28 -12.72 13.76 8.02
C ALA A 28 -12.87 15.28 7.79
N SER A 29 -11.78 15.98 7.45
CA SER A 29 -11.82 17.39 7.08
C SER A 29 -12.31 17.67 5.66
N GLY A 30 -12.60 16.63 4.87
CA GLY A 30 -13.02 16.77 3.48
C GLY A 30 -11.87 17.19 2.55
N ALA A 31 -10.67 16.68 2.80
CA ALA A 31 -9.55 16.88 1.87
C ALA A 31 -9.91 16.36 0.47
N GLU A 32 -9.29 16.97 -0.54
CA GLU A 32 -9.40 16.48 -1.92
C GLU A 32 -8.98 15.01 -1.99
N LEU A 33 -9.68 14.22 -2.82
CA LEU A 33 -9.52 12.77 -2.86
C LEU A 33 -8.05 12.35 -3.05
N GLN A 34 -7.32 13.04 -3.92
CA GLN A 34 -5.93 12.70 -4.20
C GLN A 34 -5.00 12.95 -2.99
N ASP A 35 -5.21 14.06 -2.28
CA ASP A 35 -4.44 14.36 -1.07
C ASP A 35 -4.74 13.34 0.02
N ALA A 36 -6.02 12.99 0.21
CA ALA A 36 -6.44 11.97 1.16
C ALA A 36 -5.83 10.60 0.85
N LEU A 37 -5.87 10.18 -0.42
CA LEU A 37 -5.25 8.92 -0.85
C LEU A 37 -3.74 8.95 -0.61
N GLY A 38 -3.04 10.03 -0.95
CA GLY A 38 -1.59 10.15 -0.73
C GLY A 38 -1.19 9.89 0.72
N VAL A 39 -1.91 10.47 1.68
CA VAL A 39 -1.65 10.27 3.12
C VAL A 39 -1.99 8.83 3.55
N VAL A 40 -3.05 8.23 3.00
CA VAL A 40 -3.39 6.82 3.26
C VAL A 40 -2.30 5.88 2.75
N LEU A 41 -1.80 6.07 1.52
CA LEU A 41 -0.75 5.24 0.96
C LEU A 41 0.55 5.33 1.76
N GLN A 42 0.92 6.53 2.21
CA GLN A 42 2.08 6.72 3.06
C GLN A 42 1.92 5.99 4.40
N ALA A 43 0.76 6.07 5.05
CA ALA A 43 0.49 5.35 6.27
C ALA A 43 0.56 3.83 6.08
N ALA A 44 0.00 3.32 4.98
CA ALA A 44 0.02 1.91 4.62
C ALA A 44 1.46 1.40 4.36
N ALA A 45 2.28 2.20 3.67
CA ALA A 45 3.68 1.89 3.44
C ALA A 45 4.48 1.82 4.74
N LEU A 46 4.32 2.81 5.63
CA LEU A 46 4.97 2.83 6.94
C LEU A 46 4.56 1.64 7.82
N ALA A 47 3.26 1.31 7.82
CA ALA A 47 2.72 0.21 8.60
C ALA A 47 3.29 -1.14 8.15
N THR A 48 3.38 -1.37 6.84
CA THR A 48 3.70 -2.69 6.28
C THR A 48 5.16 -2.88 5.86
N GLY A 49 5.91 -1.77 5.68
CA GLY A 49 7.24 -1.80 5.10
C GLY A 49 7.23 -2.06 3.59
N ALA A 50 6.10 -1.82 2.91
CA ALA A 50 6.00 -1.96 1.47
C ALA A 50 6.98 -1.03 0.74
N GLU A 51 7.49 -1.48 -0.40
CA GLU A 51 8.32 -0.68 -1.33
C GLU A 51 7.47 0.06 -2.36
N LEU A 52 6.29 -0.48 -2.65
CA LEU A 52 5.30 0.07 -3.57
C LEU A 52 3.91 -0.12 -2.96
N VAL A 53 3.11 0.94 -2.98
CA VAL A 53 1.69 0.93 -2.61
C VAL A 53 0.91 1.61 -3.72
N VAL A 54 -0.15 0.98 -4.18
CA VAL A 54 -0.98 1.48 -5.30
C VAL A 54 -2.44 1.37 -4.94
N VAL A 55 -3.19 2.45 -5.16
CA VAL A 55 -4.65 2.41 -5.18
C VAL A 55 -5.10 2.37 -6.63
N TRP A 56 -5.72 1.25 -6.99
CA TRP A 56 -6.41 1.06 -8.25
C TRP A 56 -7.90 1.33 -8.02
N LEU A 57 -8.49 2.24 -8.79
CA LEU A 57 -9.94 2.46 -8.76
C LEU A 57 -10.55 2.15 -10.11
N ARG A 58 -11.78 1.64 -10.09
CA ARG A 58 -12.60 1.42 -11.28
C ARG A 58 -12.77 2.73 -12.03
N ASP A 59 -12.55 2.64 -13.32
CA ASP A 59 -12.85 3.62 -14.35
C ASP A 59 -13.75 2.96 -15.40
N ARG A 60 -14.14 3.70 -16.44
CA ARG A 60 -15.06 3.20 -17.50
C ARG A 60 -14.60 1.90 -18.15
N ASP A 61 -13.29 1.75 -18.34
CA ASP A 61 -12.69 0.69 -19.15
C ASP A 61 -11.82 -0.29 -18.34
N GLY A 62 -11.96 -0.31 -17.01
CA GLY A 62 -11.18 -1.20 -16.13
C GLY A 62 -10.70 -0.52 -14.85
N LEU A 63 -9.50 -0.86 -14.39
CA LEU A 63 -8.86 -0.25 -13.22
C LEU A 63 -7.78 0.74 -13.66
N ALA A 64 -7.69 1.88 -12.97
CA ALA A 64 -6.63 2.87 -13.17
C ALA A 64 -5.87 3.10 -11.86
N ALA A 65 -4.54 3.19 -11.94
CA ALA A 65 -3.70 3.58 -10.82
C ALA A 65 -4.00 5.06 -10.49
N ARG A 66 -4.76 5.29 -9.41
CA ARG A 66 -5.23 6.62 -9.02
C ARG A 66 -4.32 7.31 -8.03
N ALA A 67 -3.64 6.55 -7.18
CA ALA A 67 -2.61 7.04 -6.29
C ALA A 67 -1.49 6.00 -6.18
N VAL A 68 -0.26 6.48 -6.10
CA VAL A 68 0.94 5.66 -6.04
C VAL A 68 1.87 6.22 -4.97
N TRP A 69 2.43 5.34 -4.15
CA TRP A 69 3.54 5.65 -3.28
C TRP A 69 4.63 4.60 -3.54
N ALA A 70 5.88 5.03 -3.64
CA ALA A 70 7.01 4.13 -3.79
C ALA A 70 8.24 4.69 -3.07
N THR A 71 9.18 3.79 -2.73
CA THR A 71 10.50 4.17 -2.18
C THR A 71 11.38 4.91 -3.19
N SER A 72 11.06 4.82 -4.49
CA SER A 72 11.77 5.46 -5.60
C SER A 72 10.80 6.27 -6.46
N ALA A 73 11.18 7.51 -6.79
CA ALA A 73 10.42 8.37 -7.68
C ALA A 73 10.30 7.80 -9.10
N ALA A 74 11.32 7.07 -9.58
CA ALA A 74 11.28 6.43 -10.89
C ALA A 74 10.22 5.31 -10.92
N LEU A 75 10.18 4.48 -9.88
CA LEU A 75 9.19 3.42 -9.75
C LEU A 75 7.77 3.98 -9.64
N ALA A 76 7.57 5.06 -8.88
CA ALA A 76 6.28 5.75 -8.83
C ALA A 76 5.84 6.21 -10.22
N ALA A 77 6.72 6.89 -10.96
CA ALA A 77 6.43 7.40 -12.30
C ALA A 77 6.13 6.29 -13.33
N GLU A 78 6.74 5.10 -13.19
CA GLU A 78 6.45 3.95 -14.05
C GLU A 78 5.04 3.34 -13.83
N VAL A 79 4.46 3.59 -12.65
CA VAL A 79 3.17 3.04 -12.23
C VAL A 79 2.05 4.08 -12.35
N GLU A 80 2.37 5.36 -12.20
CA GLU A 80 1.44 6.44 -12.39
C GLU A 80 0.78 6.41 -13.77
N GLY A 81 -0.55 6.57 -13.79
CA GLY A 81 -1.32 6.60 -15.03
C GLY A 81 -1.55 5.24 -15.70
N LEU A 82 -1.05 4.14 -15.13
CA LEU A 82 -1.33 2.81 -15.63
C LEU A 82 -2.81 2.45 -15.56
N ARG A 83 -3.22 1.64 -16.52
CA ARG A 83 -4.58 1.12 -16.66
C ARG A 83 -4.53 -0.37 -16.97
N VAL A 84 -5.47 -1.11 -16.40
CA VAL A 84 -5.62 -2.55 -16.58
C VAL A 84 -7.07 -2.82 -16.95
N ALA A 85 -7.30 -3.54 -18.03
CA ALA A 85 -8.65 -3.84 -18.52
C ALA A 85 -9.36 -4.87 -17.63
N ASP A 86 -8.62 -5.87 -17.14
CA ASP A 86 -9.19 -7.07 -16.52
C ASP A 86 -8.78 -7.23 -15.04
N GLY A 87 -9.67 -6.87 -14.12
CA GLY A 87 -9.63 -7.31 -12.72
C GLY A 87 -8.35 -7.05 -11.91
N SER A 88 -8.32 -7.54 -10.66
CA SER A 88 -7.22 -7.34 -9.72
C SER A 88 -6.04 -8.33 -9.87
N ASP A 89 -6.19 -9.40 -10.66
CA ASP A 89 -5.09 -10.35 -10.90
C ASP A 89 -4.03 -9.74 -11.83
N ASP A 90 -4.47 -9.01 -12.85
CA ASP A 90 -3.60 -8.38 -13.83
C ASP A 90 -2.83 -7.20 -13.26
N THR A 91 -3.43 -6.43 -12.34
CA THR A 91 -2.74 -5.36 -11.60
C THR A 91 -1.56 -5.92 -10.82
N ARG A 92 -1.74 -7.01 -10.07
CA ARG A 92 -0.66 -7.68 -9.34
C ARG A 92 0.45 -8.18 -10.26
N SER A 93 0.09 -8.86 -11.34
CA SER A 93 1.05 -9.39 -12.31
C SER A 93 1.92 -8.26 -12.89
N LEU A 94 1.28 -7.16 -13.26
CA LEU A 94 1.93 -5.96 -13.79
C LEU A 94 2.88 -5.31 -12.76
N LEU A 95 2.50 -5.26 -11.48
CA LEU A 95 3.32 -4.65 -10.43
C LEU A 95 4.51 -5.52 -10.02
N ARG A 96 4.36 -6.85 -10.00
CA ARG A 96 5.49 -7.76 -9.75
C ARG A 96 6.59 -7.62 -10.78
N GLY A 97 6.24 -7.45 -12.06
CA GLY A 97 7.24 -7.17 -13.10
C GLY A 97 8.08 -5.89 -12.88
N ARG A 98 7.67 -5.00 -11.97
CA ARG A 98 8.38 -3.75 -11.62
C ARG A 98 9.16 -3.83 -10.31
N VAL A 99 8.61 -4.51 -9.30
CA VAL A 99 9.23 -4.65 -7.97
C VAL A 99 10.17 -5.87 -7.93
N GLY A 100 9.80 -6.94 -8.62
CA GLY A 100 10.48 -8.24 -8.64
C GLY A 100 9.46 -9.39 -8.68
N ASP A 101 9.76 -10.44 -9.44
CA ASP A 101 8.84 -11.57 -9.65
C ASP A 101 8.46 -12.29 -8.34
N ASP A 102 9.39 -12.30 -7.38
CA ASP A 102 9.22 -12.92 -6.05
C ASP A 102 8.65 -11.94 -4.99
N ALA A 103 8.18 -10.75 -5.40
CA ALA A 103 7.66 -9.77 -4.45
C ALA A 103 6.45 -10.29 -3.67
N THR A 104 6.51 -10.20 -2.35
CA THR A 104 5.34 -10.44 -1.49
C THR A 104 4.29 -9.39 -1.81
N THR A 105 3.04 -9.81 -1.99
CA THR A 105 1.92 -8.92 -2.32
C THR A 105 0.80 -9.05 -1.29
N VAL A 106 0.23 -7.92 -0.87
CA VAL A 106 -1.01 -7.85 -0.09
C VAL A 106 -2.01 -7.04 -0.89
N SER A 107 -3.20 -7.58 -1.10
CA SER A 107 -4.29 -6.93 -1.81
C SER A 107 -5.50 -6.79 -0.89
N LEU A 108 -6.06 -5.58 -0.81
CA LEU A 108 -7.24 -5.27 -0.02
C LEU A 108 -8.30 -4.67 -0.94
N PRO A 109 -9.52 -5.27 -1.05
CA PRO A 109 -10.58 -4.68 -1.84
C PRO A 109 -11.00 -3.33 -1.24
N LEU A 110 -11.29 -2.36 -2.09
CA LEU A 110 -11.81 -1.06 -1.72
C LEU A 110 -13.29 -1.03 -2.06
N GLU A 111 -14.13 -0.98 -1.05
CA GLU A 111 -15.59 -1.02 -1.19
C GLU A 111 -16.21 0.33 -0.84
N ALA A 112 -17.22 0.74 -1.61
CA ALA A 112 -18.03 1.91 -1.29
C ALA A 112 -19.49 1.68 -1.68
N GLY A 113 -20.38 1.81 -0.70
CA GLY A 113 -21.81 1.54 -0.89
C GLY A 113 -22.13 0.06 -1.12
N GLY A 114 -21.31 -0.85 -0.57
CA GLY A 114 -21.47 -2.31 -0.74
C GLY A 114 -21.00 -2.86 -2.09
N GLU A 115 -20.35 -2.03 -2.92
CA GLU A 115 -19.77 -2.45 -4.17
C GLU A 115 -18.25 -2.26 -4.15
N GLU A 116 -17.53 -3.22 -4.72
CA GLU A 116 -16.09 -3.08 -4.96
C GLU A 116 -15.85 -1.98 -6.01
N ARG A 117 -15.09 -0.98 -5.60
CA ARG A 117 -14.66 0.17 -6.40
C ARG A 117 -13.21 0.09 -6.81
N GLY A 118 -12.43 -0.85 -6.29
CA GLY A 118 -11.02 -0.94 -6.58
C GLY A 118 -10.27 -1.86 -5.63
N VAL A 119 -8.96 -1.74 -5.64
CA VAL A 119 -8.05 -2.52 -4.81
C VAL A 119 -6.88 -1.66 -4.37
N LEU A 120 -6.48 -1.83 -3.11
CA LEU A 120 -5.22 -1.35 -2.57
C LEU A 120 -4.22 -2.50 -2.66
N GLU A 121 -3.11 -2.29 -3.36
CA GLU A 121 -2.03 -3.26 -3.49
C GLU A 121 -0.77 -2.74 -2.81
N LEU A 122 -0.15 -3.60 -2.02
CA LEU A 122 1.13 -3.38 -1.39
C LEU A 122 2.11 -4.44 -1.90
N LEU A 123 3.35 -4.04 -2.18
CA LEU A 123 4.40 -4.94 -2.64
C LEU A 123 5.73 -4.63 -1.95
N CYS A 124 6.50 -5.67 -1.65
CA CYS A 124 7.90 -5.57 -1.23
C CYS A 124 8.73 -6.74 -1.76
N ASN A 125 10.00 -6.50 -2.04
CA ASN A 125 10.95 -7.53 -2.41
C ASN A 125 11.54 -8.15 -1.13
N GLY A 126 10.83 -9.14 -0.59
CA GLY A 126 11.11 -9.74 0.72
C GLY A 126 9.84 -9.95 1.53
N ALA A 127 9.96 -10.15 2.84
CA ALA A 127 8.80 -10.32 3.72
C ALA A 127 8.19 -8.96 4.09
N MET A 128 6.89 -8.81 3.88
CA MET A 128 6.14 -7.74 4.55
C MET A 128 6.12 -8.00 6.05
N ARG A 129 5.91 -6.95 6.83
CA ARG A 129 5.70 -7.09 8.28
C ARG A 129 4.56 -8.05 8.56
N ASP A 130 4.82 -9.01 9.43
CA ASP A 130 3.82 -9.98 9.84
C ASP A 130 2.75 -9.30 10.71
N THR A 131 1.59 -9.02 10.12
CA THR A 131 0.42 -8.44 10.81
C THR A 131 -0.23 -9.45 11.77
N ARG A 132 0.11 -10.76 11.69
CA ARG A 132 -0.58 -11.82 12.43
C ARG A 132 -0.20 -11.88 13.92
N ALA A 133 1.00 -11.41 14.27
CA ALA A 133 1.48 -11.43 15.67
C ALA A 133 0.70 -10.52 16.63
N ASN A 134 -0.09 -9.56 16.14
CA ASN A 134 -0.87 -8.64 17.01
C ASN A 134 -2.33 -9.06 17.25
N ASN A 135 -2.89 -9.99 16.47
CA ASN A 135 -4.29 -10.39 16.64
C ASN A 135 -4.50 -11.53 17.65
N GLU A 136 -3.46 -12.33 17.93
CA GLU A 136 -3.55 -13.41 18.94
C GLU A 136 -3.54 -12.87 20.38
N LEU A 137 -2.97 -11.68 20.60
CA LEU A 137 -3.02 -10.98 21.89
C LEU A 137 -4.37 -10.30 22.17
N LEU A 138 -5.17 -10.03 21.14
CA LEU A 138 -6.50 -9.40 21.30
C LEU A 138 -7.62 -10.45 21.46
N LEU A 139 -7.47 -11.64 20.89
CA LEU A 139 -8.45 -12.74 21.00
C LEU A 139 -8.24 -13.63 22.24
N ALA A 140 -7.16 -13.44 22.99
CA ALA A 140 -6.90 -14.15 24.26
C ALA A 140 -7.32 -13.32 25.50
N ALA A 141 -7.97 -12.17 25.29
CA ALA A 141 -8.42 -11.26 26.35
C ALA A 141 -9.93 -11.31 26.63
N ASP A 142 -10.67 -12.24 26.01
CA ASP A 142 -12.09 -12.53 26.29
C ASP A 142 -12.26 -13.86 27.04
#